data_AF-A0A924NKH3-F1
#
_entry.id   AF-A0A924NKH3-F1
#
_cell.length_a   1.000
_cell.length_b   1.000
_cell.length_c   1.000
_cell.angle_alpha   90.00
_cell.angle_beta   90.00
_cell.angle_gamma   90.00
#
_symmetry.space_group_name_H-M   'P 1'
#
loop_
_entity.id
_entity.type
_entity.pdbx_description
1 polymer ?
#
loop_
_entity_poly.entity_id
_entity_poly.type
_entity_poly.pdbx_seq_one_letter_code
_entity_poly.pdbx_strand_id
1 'polypeptide(L)'
;MTAPVLARAGWRGLIEEYRDRLPVTADTPVITLLEGATPLVPAPYLSELTGCDVLLKVEGANPTGSFKDRGMTMAISKAAEDGSQAVICASTGNTSASAAAYAARAGMTCAVLVPDGKIALGKLAQALVHGARLLQVQGNFDDCLDLCRDLPENYPVTLVNSVNPYRIEGQKTAAFEVVDVLGGVPDVHCLPVGNSGNITAYWKGYTEYGDVRPRMLGFQAAGAAPIVTGVRVDNPTTIATAIRIGNPASWKQALAARDE
;
A
#
# COMPACT_ATOMS: atom_id res chain seq x y z
N MET A 1 13.13 14.82 -26.30
CA MET A 1 12.77 16.02 -25.53
C MET A 1 12.67 15.60 -24.08
N THR A 2 13.54 16.11 -23.22
CA THR A 2 13.55 15.81 -21.78
C THR A 2 12.33 16.47 -21.13
N ALA A 3 11.36 15.68 -20.69
CA ALA A 3 10.25 16.18 -19.89
C ALA A 3 10.80 16.83 -18.61
N PRO A 4 10.34 18.02 -18.23
CA PRO A 4 10.82 18.68 -17.02
C PRO A 4 10.37 17.85 -15.81
N VAL A 5 11.32 17.54 -14.91
CA VAL A 5 10.99 17.08 -13.57
C VAL A 5 10.34 18.26 -12.86
N LEU A 6 9.01 18.29 -12.84
CA LEU A 6 8.25 19.27 -12.07
C LEU A 6 8.49 19.00 -10.57
N ALA A 7 9.52 19.64 -10.00
CA ALA A 7 9.63 19.77 -8.57
C ALA A 7 8.47 20.66 -8.10
N ARG A 8 7.39 20.06 -7.58
CA ARG A 8 6.32 20.81 -6.89
C ARG A 8 6.96 21.53 -5.70
N ALA A 9 7.13 22.86 -5.79
CA ALA A 9 7.59 23.65 -4.66
C ALA A 9 6.55 23.53 -3.53
N GLY A 10 6.95 22.93 -2.40
CA GLY A 10 6.13 22.86 -1.19
C GLY A 10 5.16 21.67 -1.09
N TRP A 11 5.53 20.45 -1.50
CA TRP A 11 4.73 19.24 -1.25
C TRP A 11 4.36 19.09 0.24
N ARG A 12 3.06 19.00 0.54
CA ARG A 12 2.52 18.98 1.93
C ARG A 12 2.16 17.58 2.44
N GLY A 13 2.35 16.54 1.63
CA GLY A 13 1.86 15.19 1.89
C GLY A 13 0.53 14.91 1.16
N LEU A 14 0.28 13.65 0.79
CA LEU A 14 -0.80 13.31 -0.14
C LEU A 14 -2.19 13.73 0.35
N ILE A 15 -2.42 13.76 1.68
CA ILE A 15 -3.75 14.08 2.22
C ILE A 15 -4.08 15.54 1.91
N GLU A 16 -3.12 16.45 2.05
CA GLU A 16 -3.36 17.87 1.76
C GLU A 16 -3.42 18.17 0.26
N GLU A 17 -2.76 17.35 -0.55
CA GLU A 17 -2.69 17.52 -2.00
C GLU A 17 -3.92 16.95 -2.73
N TYR A 18 -4.58 15.95 -2.14
CA TYR A 18 -5.76 15.28 -2.72
C TYR A 18 -6.95 15.26 -1.75
N ARG A 19 -7.02 16.25 -0.85
CA ARG A 19 -8.02 16.34 0.24
C ARG A 19 -9.46 16.22 -0.26
N ASP A 20 -9.76 16.87 -1.39
CA ASP A 20 -11.05 16.89 -2.06
C ASP A 20 -11.49 15.52 -2.60
N ARG A 21 -10.56 14.56 -2.69
CA ARG A 21 -10.79 13.21 -3.22
C ARG A 21 -10.58 12.13 -2.18
N LEU A 22 -10.34 12.49 -0.92
CA LEU A 22 -10.10 11.57 0.17
C LEU A 22 -11.21 11.70 1.23
N PRO A 23 -11.54 10.62 1.97
CA PRO A 23 -12.60 10.65 2.98
C PRO A 23 -12.14 11.32 4.29
N VAL A 24 -11.75 12.59 4.19
CA VAL A 24 -11.28 13.41 5.31
C VAL A 24 -12.19 14.62 5.49
N THR A 25 -12.39 15.03 6.74
CA THR A 25 -13.12 16.24 7.11
C THR A 25 -12.14 17.41 7.27
N ALA A 26 -12.65 18.61 7.54
CA ALA A 26 -11.82 19.75 7.92
C ALA A 26 -11.06 19.49 9.24
N ASP A 27 -11.62 18.66 10.12
CA ASP A 27 -11.08 18.37 11.45
C ASP A 27 -10.22 17.11 11.49
N THR A 28 -10.16 16.32 10.41
CA THR A 28 -9.30 15.12 10.33
C THR A 28 -7.83 15.51 10.59
N PRO A 29 -7.19 14.97 11.64
CA PRO A 29 -5.77 15.18 11.88
C PRO A 29 -4.93 14.61 10.74
N VAL A 30 -4.05 15.42 10.14
CA VAL A 30 -3.18 14.94 9.05
C VAL A 30 -1.85 14.44 9.59
N ILE A 31 -1.72 13.12 9.65
CA ILE A 31 -0.48 12.45 10.04
C ILE A 31 0.33 12.13 8.78
N THR A 32 1.22 13.05 8.41
CA THR A 32 2.06 12.91 7.21
C THR A 32 3.55 12.80 7.55
N LEU A 33 4.27 12.06 6.72
CA LEU A 33 5.73 12.04 6.60
C LEU A 33 6.19 12.61 5.26
N LEU A 34 5.32 13.39 4.60
CA LEU A 34 5.48 13.94 3.26
C LEU A 34 5.56 12.86 2.17
N GLU A 35 4.85 11.75 2.37
CA GLU A 35 4.71 10.68 1.38
C GLU A 35 3.99 11.13 0.10
N GLY A 36 4.16 10.33 -0.96
CA GLY A 36 3.71 10.67 -2.31
C GLY A 36 4.74 11.54 -3.06
N ALA A 37 4.29 12.18 -4.13
CA ALA A 37 5.14 12.92 -5.09
C ALA A 37 6.37 12.13 -5.55
N THR A 38 6.23 10.82 -5.69
CA THR A 38 7.37 9.98 -6.07
C THR A 38 7.72 10.16 -7.54
N PRO A 39 8.99 10.00 -7.93
CA PRO A 39 9.40 10.19 -9.32
C PRO A 39 8.64 9.28 -10.30
N LEU A 40 8.21 9.84 -11.43
CA LEU A 40 7.84 9.09 -12.63
C LEU A 40 8.97 9.26 -13.64
N VAL A 41 9.78 8.21 -13.81
CA VAL A 41 11.07 8.30 -14.49
C VAL A 41 11.02 7.57 -15.83
N PRO A 42 11.41 8.20 -16.95
CA PRO A 42 11.57 7.50 -18.23
C PRO A 42 12.59 6.37 -18.11
N ALA A 43 12.33 5.22 -18.75
CA ALA A 43 13.23 4.08 -18.79
C ALA A 43 13.66 3.76 -20.23
N PRO A 44 14.67 4.47 -20.79
CA PRO A 44 15.05 4.35 -22.20
C PRO A 44 15.42 2.93 -22.62
N TYR A 45 16.18 2.20 -21.79
CA TYR A 45 16.56 0.81 -22.08
C TYR A 45 15.35 -0.13 -22.18
N LEU A 46 14.38 -0.01 -21.26
CA LEU A 46 13.16 -0.80 -21.33
C LEU A 46 12.29 -0.39 -22.51
N SER A 47 12.30 0.89 -22.85
CA SER A 47 11.57 1.41 -23.99
C SER A 47 12.11 0.85 -25.31
N GLU A 48 13.43 0.84 -25.48
CA GLU A 48 14.10 0.21 -26.61
C GLU A 48 13.81 -1.30 -26.69
N LEU A 49 13.88 -2.01 -25.57
CA LEU A 49 13.65 -3.46 -25.51
C LEU A 49 12.20 -3.86 -25.88
N THR A 50 11.23 -3.02 -25.57
CA THR A 50 9.80 -3.32 -25.73
C THR A 50 9.17 -2.67 -26.95
N GLY A 51 9.79 -1.62 -27.49
CA GLY A 51 9.19 -0.75 -28.50
C GLY A 51 8.07 0.14 -27.96
N CYS A 52 7.93 0.28 -26.64
CA CYS A 52 6.94 1.12 -25.97
C CYS A 52 7.61 2.29 -25.23
N ASP A 53 6.88 3.38 -24.95
CA ASP A 53 7.37 4.43 -24.05
C ASP A 53 7.17 4.01 -22.59
N VAL A 54 8.25 3.55 -21.94
CA VAL A 54 8.19 3.01 -20.57
C VAL A 54 8.57 4.07 -19.55
N LEU A 55 7.69 4.32 -18.59
CA LEU A 55 7.96 5.11 -17.39
C LEU A 55 7.84 4.25 -16.12
N LEU A 56 8.63 4.59 -15.11
CA LEU A 56 8.68 3.91 -13.82
C LEU A 56 8.22 4.83 -12.70
N LYS A 57 7.11 4.47 -12.02
CA LYS A 57 6.67 5.15 -10.81
C LYS A 57 7.46 4.61 -9.60
N VAL A 58 8.45 5.36 -9.14
CA VAL A 58 9.46 4.89 -8.18
C VAL A 58 8.95 5.04 -6.74
N GLU A 59 8.05 4.15 -6.34
CA GLU A 59 7.42 4.16 -5.02
C GLU A 59 8.36 3.83 -3.84
N GLY A 60 9.58 3.39 -4.14
CA GLY A 60 10.65 3.20 -3.15
C GLY A 60 11.19 4.52 -2.59
N ALA A 61 10.86 5.66 -3.19
CA ALA A 61 11.23 6.99 -2.70
C ALA A 61 10.31 7.52 -1.58
N ASN A 62 9.25 6.78 -1.21
CA ASN A 62 8.42 7.12 -0.06
C ASN A 62 9.20 6.99 1.27
N PRO A 63 8.76 7.64 2.37
CA PRO A 63 9.50 7.74 3.62
C PRO A 63 10.02 6.42 4.21
N THR A 64 9.21 5.36 4.17
CA THR A 64 9.63 4.03 4.68
C THR A 64 10.03 3.08 3.55
N GLY A 65 10.26 3.59 2.34
CA GLY A 65 10.75 2.83 1.20
C GLY A 65 9.68 2.04 0.44
N SER A 66 8.39 2.35 0.59
CA SER A 66 7.35 1.68 -0.20
C SER A 66 6.05 2.46 -0.36
N PHE A 67 5.24 2.08 -1.36
CA PHE A 67 3.88 2.61 -1.56
C PHE A 67 2.91 2.42 -0.37
N LYS A 68 3.28 1.61 0.63
CA LYS A 68 2.40 1.36 1.79
C LYS A 68 2.10 2.64 2.56
N ASP A 69 3.04 3.57 2.56
CA ASP A 69 2.98 4.89 3.18
C ASP A 69 1.76 5.67 2.72
N ARG A 70 1.41 5.57 1.43
CA ARG A 70 0.24 6.23 0.88
C ARG A 70 -1.06 5.83 1.58
N GLY A 71 -1.23 4.53 1.80
CA GLY A 71 -2.39 4.05 2.53
C GLY A 71 -2.27 4.25 4.04
N MET A 72 -1.04 4.27 4.56
CA MET A 72 -0.80 4.30 6.00
C MET A 72 -1.05 5.70 6.58
N THR A 73 -0.64 6.76 5.90
CA THR A 73 -1.00 8.13 6.31
C THR A 73 -2.51 8.28 6.46
N MET A 74 -3.30 7.76 5.51
CA MET A 74 -4.77 7.78 5.59
C MET A 74 -5.30 6.96 6.76
N ALA A 75 -4.85 5.71 6.89
CA ALA A 75 -5.32 4.83 7.96
C ALA A 75 -5.00 5.37 9.35
N ILE A 76 -3.82 5.96 9.56
CA ILE A 76 -3.40 6.52 10.85
C ILE A 76 -4.07 7.86 11.13
N SER A 77 -4.25 8.71 10.13
CA SER A 77 -5.00 9.97 10.25
C SER A 77 -6.45 9.72 10.67
N LYS A 78 -7.11 8.72 10.06
CA LYS A 78 -8.46 8.31 10.45
C LYS A 78 -8.50 7.61 11.81
N ALA A 79 -7.51 6.77 12.13
CA ALA A 79 -7.40 6.21 13.48
C ALA A 79 -7.27 7.31 14.56
N ALA A 80 -6.57 8.41 14.26
CA ALA A 80 -6.42 9.54 15.17
C ALA A 80 -7.74 10.30 15.32
N GLU A 81 -8.44 10.54 14.21
CA GLU A 81 -9.78 11.13 14.21
C GLU A 81 -10.77 10.31 15.04
N ASP A 82 -10.70 8.97 14.93
CA ASP A 82 -11.56 8.04 15.67
C ASP A 82 -11.11 7.82 17.14
N GLY A 83 -10.05 8.51 17.59
CA GLY A 83 -9.58 8.45 18.98
C GLY A 83 -8.79 7.19 19.36
N SER A 84 -8.29 6.43 18.38
CA SER A 84 -7.48 5.23 18.64
C SER A 84 -6.20 5.56 19.40
N GLN A 85 -5.85 4.71 20.36
CA GLN A 85 -4.62 4.84 21.16
C GLN A 85 -3.50 3.94 20.62
N ALA A 86 -3.87 2.92 19.85
CA ALA A 86 -2.95 2.00 19.23
C ALA A 86 -3.43 1.57 17.85
N VAL A 87 -2.49 1.07 17.06
CA VAL A 87 -2.76 0.40 15.79
C VAL A 87 -2.11 -0.96 15.76
N ILE A 88 -2.73 -1.87 15.02
CA ILE A 88 -2.31 -3.26 14.95
C ILE A 88 -2.20 -3.73 13.51
N CYS A 89 -1.17 -4.52 13.22
CA CYS A 89 -1.07 -5.22 11.96
C CYS A 89 -0.46 -6.63 12.08
N ALA A 90 -0.93 -7.54 11.23
CA ALA A 90 -0.32 -8.84 11.01
C ALA A 90 0.52 -8.81 9.73
N SER A 91 1.78 -8.36 9.83
CA SER A 91 2.74 -8.32 8.73
C SER A 91 4.16 -8.24 9.26
N THR A 92 5.10 -8.89 8.57
CA THR A 92 6.53 -8.83 8.92
C THR A 92 7.35 -7.96 7.96
N GLY A 93 6.70 -7.22 7.05
CA GLY A 93 7.39 -6.46 5.99
C GLY A 93 6.93 -5.02 5.88
N ASN A 94 6.88 -4.48 4.67
CA ASN A 94 6.64 -3.06 4.38
C ASN A 94 5.42 -2.45 5.08
N THR A 95 4.34 -3.23 5.27
CA THR A 95 3.15 -2.74 5.99
C THR A 95 3.48 -2.43 7.46
N SER A 96 4.25 -3.29 8.14
CA SER A 96 4.64 -3.09 9.54
C SER A 96 5.63 -1.93 9.71
N ALA A 97 6.58 -1.77 8.77
CA ALA A 97 7.51 -0.65 8.77
C ALA A 97 6.77 0.69 8.63
N SER A 98 5.86 0.77 7.65
CA SER A 98 5.00 1.93 7.44
C SER A 98 4.11 2.19 8.65
N ALA A 99 3.40 1.18 9.16
CA ALA A 99 2.52 1.33 10.33
C ALA A 99 3.27 1.87 11.54
N ALA A 100 4.47 1.34 11.82
CA ALA A 100 5.29 1.77 12.93
C ALA A 100 5.74 3.23 12.78
N ALA A 101 6.20 3.65 11.60
CA ALA A 101 6.66 5.01 11.35
C ALA A 101 5.53 6.05 11.54
N TYR A 102 4.36 5.80 10.96
CA TYR A 102 3.22 6.72 11.08
C TYR A 102 2.59 6.69 12.47
N ALA A 103 2.52 5.54 13.12
CA ALA A 103 2.06 5.46 14.52
C ALA A 103 2.98 6.25 15.45
N ALA A 104 4.31 6.13 15.27
CA ALA A 104 5.28 6.93 16.03
C ALA A 104 5.07 8.44 15.80
N ARG A 105 4.83 8.85 14.54
CA ARG A 105 4.51 10.24 14.20
C ARG A 105 3.21 10.72 14.84
N ALA A 106 2.22 9.86 14.97
CA ALA A 106 0.92 10.14 15.59
C ALA A 106 0.93 10.04 17.13
N GLY A 107 2.03 9.58 17.75
CA GLY A 107 2.07 9.29 19.18
C GLY A 107 1.24 8.07 19.61
N MET A 108 0.97 7.14 18.69
CA MET A 108 0.21 5.91 18.94
C MET A 108 1.13 4.71 19.18
N THR A 109 0.64 3.72 19.93
CA THR A 109 1.33 2.43 20.02
C THR A 109 1.12 1.63 18.73
N CYS A 110 2.19 1.17 18.08
CA CYS A 110 2.10 0.21 16.98
C CYS A 110 2.37 -1.21 17.50
N ALA A 111 1.40 -2.12 17.36
CA ALA A 111 1.56 -3.54 17.64
C ALA A 111 1.69 -4.33 16.33
N VAL A 112 2.67 -5.22 16.26
CA VAL A 112 2.89 -6.11 15.13
C VAL A 112 2.73 -7.54 15.60
N LEU A 113 1.72 -8.25 15.09
CA LEU A 113 1.48 -9.64 15.43
C LEU A 113 2.23 -10.56 14.47
N VAL A 114 2.94 -11.51 15.05
CA VAL A 114 3.72 -12.51 14.31
C VAL A 114 3.55 -13.89 14.95
N PRO A 115 3.49 -14.97 14.15
CA PRO A 115 3.56 -16.32 14.68
C PRO A 115 4.89 -16.57 15.40
N ASP A 116 4.82 -17.27 16.53
CA ASP A 116 6.00 -17.67 17.30
C ASP A 116 6.98 -18.51 16.45
N GLY A 117 8.28 -18.32 16.69
CA GLY A 117 9.37 -19.08 16.05
C GLY A 117 9.60 -18.87 14.54
N LYS A 118 8.83 -18.01 13.86
CA LYS A 118 8.90 -17.82 12.38
C LYS A 118 9.38 -16.43 11.94
N ILE A 119 10.32 -15.83 12.68
CA ILE A 119 10.68 -14.41 12.49
C ILE A 119 12.04 -14.25 11.81
N ALA A 120 12.04 -13.66 10.62
CA ALA A 120 13.24 -13.10 10.03
C ALA A 120 13.46 -11.68 10.57
N LEU A 121 14.30 -11.55 11.61
CA LEU A 121 14.53 -10.28 12.34
C LEU A 121 14.85 -9.11 11.40
N GLY A 122 15.63 -9.36 10.34
CA GLY A 122 15.99 -8.34 9.35
C GLY A 122 14.79 -7.68 8.65
N LYS A 123 13.66 -8.36 8.52
CA LYS A 123 12.45 -7.77 7.92
C LYS A 123 11.68 -6.87 8.88
N LEU A 124 11.81 -7.11 10.18
CA LEU A 124 11.19 -6.31 11.24
C LEU A 124 12.06 -5.15 11.71
N ALA A 125 13.33 -5.08 11.30
CA ALA A 125 14.28 -4.10 11.78
C ALA A 125 13.74 -2.65 11.68
N GLN A 126 13.16 -2.26 10.54
CA GLN A 126 12.55 -0.93 10.39
C GLN A 126 11.40 -0.71 11.37
N ALA A 127 10.49 -1.68 11.53
CA ALA A 127 9.36 -1.56 12.45
C ALA A 127 9.84 -1.40 13.91
N LEU A 128 10.84 -2.17 14.32
CA LEU A 128 11.42 -2.11 15.66
C LEU A 128 12.15 -0.78 15.93
N VAL A 129 12.90 -0.26 14.95
CA VAL A 129 13.56 1.06 15.06
C VAL A 129 12.54 2.18 15.23
N HIS A 130 11.37 2.06 14.60
CA HIS A 130 10.25 2.99 14.79
C HIS A 130 9.42 2.71 16.06
N GLY A 131 9.85 1.80 16.93
CA GLY A 131 9.23 1.55 18.24
C GLY A 131 8.03 0.61 18.24
N ALA A 132 7.84 -0.20 17.18
CA ALA A 132 6.78 -1.19 17.17
C ALA A 132 6.95 -2.23 18.28
N ARG A 133 5.84 -2.55 18.95
CA ARG A 133 5.76 -3.65 19.92
C ARG A 133 5.46 -4.95 19.18
N LEU A 134 6.41 -5.87 19.22
CA LEU A 134 6.23 -7.19 18.63
C LEU A 134 5.45 -8.10 19.58
N LEU A 135 4.30 -8.60 19.14
CA LEU A 135 3.49 -9.55 19.88
C LEU A 135 3.57 -10.91 19.18
N GLN A 136 4.26 -11.85 19.83
CA GLN A 136 4.38 -13.20 19.32
C GLN A 136 3.15 -14.00 19.74
N VAL A 137 2.44 -14.55 18.76
CA VAL A 137 1.25 -15.37 18.96
C VAL A 137 1.65 -16.83 18.89
N GLN A 138 1.27 -17.60 19.91
CA GLN A 138 1.38 -19.06 19.90
C GLN A 138 0.31 -19.64 18.97
N GLY A 139 0.57 -19.55 17.67
CA GLY A 139 -0.37 -19.90 16.62
C GLY A 139 0.24 -19.71 15.23
N ASN A 140 -0.62 -19.63 14.22
CA ASN A 140 -0.27 -19.42 12.83
C ASN A 140 -0.65 -17.99 12.37
N PHE A 141 -0.51 -17.71 11.07
CA PHE A 141 -0.80 -16.37 10.53
C PHE A 141 -2.30 -16.03 10.54
N ASP A 142 -3.17 -17.03 10.36
CA ASP A 142 -4.62 -16.86 10.43
C ASP A 142 -5.04 -16.52 11.89
N ASP A 143 -4.47 -17.20 12.89
CA ASP A 143 -4.69 -16.87 14.31
C ASP A 143 -4.27 -15.42 14.62
N CYS A 144 -3.15 -14.95 14.05
CA CYS A 144 -2.73 -13.55 14.18
C CYS A 144 -3.72 -12.58 13.54
N LEU A 145 -4.29 -12.93 12.38
CA LEU A 145 -5.28 -12.09 11.69
C LEU A 145 -6.61 -12.04 12.43
N ASP A 146 -7.05 -13.14 13.02
CA ASP A 146 -8.29 -13.19 13.79
C ASP A 146 -8.16 -12.35 15.08
N LEU A 147 -7.05 -12.49 15.82
CA LEU A 147 -6.76 -11.60 16.95
C LEU A 147 -6.71 -10.12 16.55
N CYS A 148 -6.14 -9.81 15.37
CA CYS A 148 -6.11 -8.46 14.83
C CYS A 148 -7.51 -7.89 14.51
N ARG A 149 -8.49 -8.75 14.21
CA ARG A 149 -9.87 -8.37 13.88
C ARG A 149 -10.73 -8.18 15.12
N ASP A 150 -10.50 -8.96 16.17
CA ASP A 150 -11.31 -8.92 17.40
C ASP A 150 -10.91 -7.76 18.34
N LEU A 151 -9.64 -7.34 18.30
CA LEU A 151 -9.13 -6.27 19.17
C LEU A 151 -9.84 -4.92 18.98
N PRO A 152 -10.08 -4.42 17.75
CA PRO A 152 -10.85 -3.21 17.50
C PRO A 152 -12.28 -3.22 18.06
N GLU A 153 -12.89 -4.39 18.24
CA GLU A 153 -14.27 -4.49 18.77
C GLU A 153 -14.33 -4.21 20.27
N ASN A 154 -13.21 -4.43 20.98
CA ASN A 154 -13.15 -4.42 22.44
C ASN A 154 -12.22 -3.35 23.03
N TYR A 155 -11.35 -2.75 22.21
CA TYR A 155 -10.31 -1.82 22.63
C TYR A 155 -10.15 -0.67 21.61
N PRO A 156 -9.63 0.50 22.01
CA PRO A 156 -9.38 1.64 21.12
C PRO A 156 -8.14 1.39 20.23
N VAL A 157 -8.23 0.34 19.40
CA VAL A 157 -7.18 -0.18 18.53
C VAL A 157 -7.70 -0.21 17.10
N THR A 158 -6.95 0.34 16.15
CA THR A 158 -7.32 0.24 14.73
C THR A 158 -6.49 -0.80 13.99
N LEU A 159 -7.16 -1.70 13.24
CA LEU A 159 -6.51 -2.62 12.30
C LEU A 159 -6.07 -1.86 11.04
N VAL A 160 -4.77 -1.91 10.72
CA VAL A 160 -4.18 -1.20 9.57
C VAL A 160 -3.65 -2.11 8.46
N ASN A 161 -4.07 -3.39 8.45
CA ASN A 161 -3.86 -4.31 7.33
C ASN A 161 -4.56 -3.82 6.05
N SER A 162 -4.29 -4.45 4.90
CA SER A 162 -4.85 -4.02 3.60
C SER A 162 -6.36 -4.15 3.47
N VAL A 163 -7.05 -4.79 4.42
CA VAL A 163 -8.52 -4.84 4.48
C VAL A 163 -9.14 -3.52 4.96
N ASN A 164 -8.35 -2.66 5.61
CA ASN A 164 -8.81 -1.33 6.02
C ASN A 164 -9.07 -0.47 4.77
N PRO A 165 -10.28 0.07 4.58
CA PRO A 165 -10.65 0.80 3.36
C PRO A 165 -9.81 2.07 3.16
N TYR A 166 -9.41 2.75 4.23
CA TYR A 166 -8.57 3.95 4.15
C TYR A 166 -7.19 3.67 3.56
N ARG A 167 -6.70 2.43 3.67
CA ARG A 167 -5.46 2.03 2.98
C ARG A 167 -5.62 2.14 1.47
N ILE A 168 -6.77 1.75 0.91
CA ILE A 168 -7.06 1.80 -0.53
C ILE A 168 -7.25 3.25 -0.97
N GLU A 169 -8.00 4.04 -0.20
CA GLU A 169 -8.21 5.47 -0.44
C GLU A 169 -6.89 6.23 -0.53
N GLY A 170 -5.97 6.00 0.40
CA GLY A 170 -4.65 6.64 0.33
C GLY A 170 -3.82 6.13 -0.85
N GLN A 171 -3.84 4.83 -1.15
CA GLN A 171 -3.06 4.25 -2.25
C GLN A 171 -3.52 4.71 -3.64
N LYS A 172 -4.80 5.05 -3.83
CA LYS A 172 -5.34 5.48 -5.13
C LYS A 172 -4.67 6.76 -5.64
N THR A 173 -4.15 7.59 -4.73
CA THR A 173 -3.42 8.82 -5.06
C THR A 173 -2.20 8.59 -5.94
N ALA A 174 -1.65 7.39 -5.97
CA ALA A 174 -0.55 7.07 -6.88
C ALA A 174 -0.98 7.14 -8.36
N ALA A 175 -2.22 6.72 -8.68
CA ALA A 175 -2.78 6.89 -10.02
C ALA A 175 -2.99 8.38 -10.35
N PHE A 176 -3.44 9.16 -9.36
CA PHE A 176 -3.63 10.61 -9.52
C PHE A 176 -2.34 11.30 -9.90
N GLU A 177 -1.25 11.00 -9.19
CA GLU A 177 0.07 11.55 -9.52
C GLU A 177 0.54 11.14 -10.93
N VAL A 178 0.26 9.90 -11.37
CA VAL A 178 0.60 9.47 -12.74
C VAL A 178 -0.14 10.33 -13.75
N VAL A 179 -1.45 10.53 -13.57
CA VAL A 179 -2.25 11.35 -14.49
C VAL A 179 -1.80 12.81 -14.46
N ASP A 180 -1.54 13.35 -13.27
CA ASP A 180 -1.11 14.74 -13.10
C ASP A 180 0.20 15.05 -13.85
N VAL A 181 1.20 14.15 -13.86
CA VAL A 181 2.45 14.43 -14.59
C VAL A 181 2.38 14.06 -16.07
N LEU A 182 1.59 13.07 -16.47
CA LEU A 182 1.42 12.70 -17.89
C LEU A 182 0.43 13.63 -18.63
N GLY A 183 -0.46 14.31 -17.92
CA GLY A 183 -1.56 15.07 -18.51
C GLY A 183 -2.71 14.19 -19.01
N GLY A 184 -2.70 12.89 -18.68
CA GLY A 184 -3.66 11.88 -19.13
C GLY A 184 -3.36 10.52 -18.53
N VAL A 185 -4.19 9.51 -18.81
CA VAL A 185 -3.90 8.13 -18.40
C VAL A 185 -2.91 7.47 -19.37
N PRO A 186 -2.04 6.55 -18.91
CA PRO A 186 -1.26 5.73 -19.83
C PRO A 186 -2.17 4.72 -20.57
N ASP A 187 -1.70 4.12 -21.66
CA ASP A 187 -2.43 3.03 -22.32
C ASP A 187 -2.50 1.78 -21.44
N VAL A 188 -1.41 1.53 -20.69
CA VAL A 188 -1.22 0.34 -19.87
C VAL A 188 -0.57 0.72 -18.54
N HIS A 189 -1.07 0.16 -17.44
CA HIS A 189 -0.43 0.26 -16.13
C HIS A 189 -0.01 -1.12 -15.62
N CYS A 190 1.31 -1.35 -15.51
CA CYS A 190 1.89 -2.60 -15.05
C CYS A 190 2.30 -2.52 -13.58
N LEU A 191 1.89 -3.48 -12.75
CA LEU A 191 2.27 -3.51 -11.34
C LEU A 191 2.28 -4.92 -10.71
N PRO A 192 3.09 -5.15 -9.66
CA PRO A 192 3.10 -6.42 -8.94
C PRO A 192 1.81 -6.61 -8.12
N VAL A 193 1.33 -7.86 -8.05
CA VAL A 193 0.12 -8.26 -7.32
C VAL A 193 0.47 -9.29 -6.26
N GLY A 194 0.37 -8.87 -5.00
CA GLY A 194 0.42 -9.74 -3.81
C GLY A 194 -0.98 -9.90 -3.22
N ASN A 195 -1.31 -9.08 -2.22
CA ASN A 195 -2.64 -9.08 -1.59
C ASN A 195 -3.72 -8.29 -2.35
N SER A 196 -3.43 -7.89 -3.60
CA SER A 196 -4.35 -7.23 -4.53
C SER A 196 -4.88 -5.83 -4.19
N GLY A 197 -4.57 -5.28 -3.02
CA GLY A 197 -5.00 -3.92 -2.65
C GLY A 197 -4.46 -2.83 -3.57
N ASN A 198 -3.21 -2.94 -4.07
CA ASN A 198 -2.61 -1.87 -4.85
C ASN A 198 -3.25 -1.73 -6.25
N ILE A 199 -3.42 -2.84 -6.98
CA ILE A 199 -4.11 -2.81 -8.29
C ILE A 199 -5.55 -2.30 -8.17
N THR A 200 -6.24 -2.70 -7.09
CA THR A 200 -7.57 -2.17 -6.76
C THR A 200 -7.54 -0.65 -6.55
N ALA A 201 -6.56 -0.15 -5.79
CA ALA A 201 -6.42 1.28 -5.51
C ALA A 201 -6.09 2.09 -6.77
N TYR A 202 -5.16 1.62 -7.61
CA TYR A 202 -4.85 2.29 -8.87
C TYR A 202 -6.06 2.31 -9.81
N TRP A 203 -6.77 1.20 -9.94
CA TRP A 203 -7.99 1.13 -10.75
C TRP A 203 -9.05 2.12 -10.29
N LYS A 204 -9.30 2.17 -8.97
CA LYS A 204 -10.18 3.16 -8.36
C LYS A 204 -9.73 4.59 -8.67
N GLY A 205 -8.43 4.86 -8.55
CA GLY A 205 -7.88 6.18 -8.83
C GLY A 205 -8.04 6.59 -10.29
N TYR A 206 -7.81 5.69 -11.24
CA TYR A 206 -8.06 5.96 -12.66
C TYR A 206 -9.54 6.18 -12.96
N THR A 207 -10.42 5.37 -12.36
CA THR A 207 -11.88 5.50 -12.52
C THR A 207 -12.40 6.84 -11.99
N GLU A 208 -11.82 7.37 -10.91
CA GLU A 208 -12.19 8.69 -10.38
C GLU A 208 -11.72 9.87 -11.24
N TYR A 209 -10.75 9.66 -12.15
CA TYR A 209 -10.30 10.69 -13.09
C TYR A 209 -11.18 10.82 -14.34
N GLY A 210 -11.92 9.77 -14.69
CA GLY A 210 -12.84 9.79 -15.83
C GLY A 210 -13.04 8.42 -16.47
N ASP A 211 -13.73 8.42 -17.61
CA ASP A 211 -14.16 7.18 -18.29
C ASP A 211 -13.02 6.45 -19.00
N VAL A 212 -12.00 7.19 -19.46
CA VAL A 212 -10.82 6.62 -20.12
C VAL A 212 -9.86 6.09 -19.06
N ARG A 213 -9.59 4.79 -19.11
CA ARG A 213 -8.82 4.07 -18.09
C ARG A 213 -7.73 3.23 -18.75
N PRO A 214 -6.54 3.08 -18.12
CA PRO A 214 -5.49 2.23 -18.63
C PRO A 214 -5.91 0.76 -18.53
N ARG A 215 -5.37 -0.08 -19.42
CA ARG A 215 -5.42 -1.53 -19.21
C ARG A 215 -4.52 -1.88 -18.02
N MET A 216 -5.10 -2.46 -16.96
CA MET A 216 -4.34 -2.86 -15.77
C MET A 216 -3.70 -4.23 -15.96
N LEU A 217 -2.37 -4.30 -15.91
CA LEU A 217 -1.61 -5.55 -15.98
C LEU A 217 -0.99 -5.88 -14.63
N GLY A 218 -1.62 -6.83 -13.93
CA GLY A 218 -1.16 -7.35 -12.65
C GLY A 218 -0.25 -8.57 -12.79
N PHE A 219 0.91 -8.57 -12.13
CA PHE A 219 1.87 -9.67 -12.20
C PHE A 219 2.09 -10.36 -10.85
N GLN A 220 1.91 -11.68 -10.81
CA GLN A 220 2.19 -12.52 -9.64
C GLN A 220 3.43 -13.39 -9.88
N ALA A 221 4.10 -13.81 -8.81
CA ALA A 221 5.18 -14.79 -8.93
C ALA A 221 4.60 -16.18 -9.21
N ALA A 222 5.24 -16.97 -10.09
CA ALA A 222 4.70 -18.25 -10.55
C ALA A 222 4.31 -19.23 -9.41
N GLY A 223 5.12 -19.31 -8.34
CA GLY A 223 4.82 -20.15 -7.17
C GLY A 223 3.82 -19.54 -6.18
N ALA A 224 3.27 -18.37 -6.47
CA ALA A 224 2.31 -17.63 -5.65
C ALA A 224 1.33 -16.83 -6.53
N ALA A 225 0.75 -17.49 -7.55
CA ALA A 225 -0.11 -16.87 -8.57
C ALA A 225 -1.59 -17.30 -8.52
N PRO A 226 -2.26 -17.21 -7.35
CA PRO A 226 -3.63 -17.73 -7.19
C PRO A 226 -4.67 -17.05 -8.11
N ILE A 227 -4.51 -15.77 -8.46
CA ILE A 227 -5.45 -15.09 -9.38
C ILE A 227 -5.27 -15.57 -10.81
N VAL A 228 -4.03 -15.89 -11.20
CA VAL A 228 -3.73 -16.43 -12.54
C VAL A 228 -4.28 -17.85 -12.68
N THR A 229 -4.10 -18.69 -11.67
CA THR A 229 -4.57 -20.09 -11.69
C THR A 229 -6.05 -20.24 -11.35
N GLY A 230 -6.68 -19.20 -10.79
CA GLY A 230 -8.06 -19.24 -10.31
C GLY A 230 -8.26 -20.03 -9.01
N VAL A 231 -7.17 -20.49 -8.36
CA VAL A 231 -7.23 -21.37 -7.19
C VAL A 231 -6.26 -20.89 -6.12
N ARG A 232 -6.68 -20.93 -4.85
CA ARG A 232 -5.83 -20.64 -3.68
C ARG A 232 -4.55 -21.49 -3.72
N VAL A 233 -3.42 -20.89 -3.38
CA VAL A 233 -2.14 -21.57 -3.22
C VAL A 233 -1.83 -21.69 -1.74
N ASP A 234 -1.94 -22.88 -1.15
CA ASP A 234 -1.77 -23.05 0.30
C ASP A 234 -0.33 -22.81 0.77
N ASN A 235 0.65 -23.16 -0.06
CA ASN A 235 2.08 -23.03 0.26
C ASN A 235 2.79 -22.14 -0.80
N PRO A 236 2.54 -20.82 -0.81
CA PRO A 236 3.10 -19.94 -1.83
C PRO A 236 4.63 -19.84 -1.72
N THR A 237 5.34 -19.95 -2.83
CA THR A 237 6.81 -19.87 -2.89
C THR A 237 7.29 -18.81 -3.88
N THR A 238 8.23 -17.98 -3.45
CA THR A 238 8.97 -17.02 -4.28
C THR A 238 10.06 -16.32 -3.46
N ILE A 239 11.14 -15.90 -4.12
CA ILE A 239 12.14 -14.99 -3.55
C ILE A 239 11.57 -13.58 -3.30
N ALA A 240 10.56 -13.17 -4.07
CA ALA A 240 9.88 -11.88 -3.95
C ALA A 240 8.88 -11.89 -2.78
N THR A 241 9.42 -11.87 -1.55
CA THR A 241 8.62 -12.11 -0.33
C THR A 241 7.43 -11.16 -0.14
N ALA A 242 7.48 -9.95 -0.71
CA ALA A 242 6.38 -8.97 -0.65
C ALA A 242 5.12 -9.41 -1.40
N ILE A 243 5.25 -10.32 -2.39
CA ILE A 243 4.14 -10.87 -3.19
C ILE A 243 3.97 -12.37 -3.00
N ARG A 244 4.58 -12.95 -1.95
CA ARG A 244 4.41 -14.37 -1.58
C ARG A 244 3.05 -14.57 -0.88
N ILE A 245 1.96 -14.42 -1.62
CA ILE A 245 0.58 -14.47 -1.12
C ILE A 245 -0.20 -15.52 -1.89
N GLY A 246 -0.78 -16.47 -1.15
CA GLY A 246 -1.54 -17.59 -1.70
C GLY A 246 -3.05 -17.41 -1.74
N ASN A 247 -3.58 -16.43 -0.99
CA ASN A 247 -4.99 -16.11 -0.94
C ASN A 247 -5.20 -14.58 -0.78
N PRO A 248 -5.23 -13.82 -1.89
CA PRO A 248 -5.32 -12.36 -1.84
C PRO A 248 -6.62 -11.86 -1.21
N ALA A 249 -6.53 -10.96 -0.24
CA ALA A 249 -7.70 -10.38 0.44
C ALA A 249 -8.60 -9.56 -0.50
N SER A 250 -8.02 -8.90 -1.50
CA SER A 250 -8.76 -8.11 -2.51
C SER A 250 -8.88 -8.83 -3.85
N TRP A 251 -9.12 -10.15 -3.84
CA TRP A 251 -9.15 -10.97 -5.06
C TRP A 251 -10.18 -10.47 -6.08
N LYS A 252 -11.44 -10.33 -5.66
CA LYS A 252 -12.55 -9.95 -6.56
C LYS A 252 -12.31 -8.58 -7.18
N GLN A 253 -11.81 -7.63 -6.40
CA GLN A 253 -11.52 -6.27 -6.88
C GLN A 253 -10.35 -6.24 -7.86
N ALA A 254 -9.35 -7.11 -7.70
CA ALA A 254 -8.28 -7.23 -8.68
C ALA A 254 -8.73 -7.87 -10.01
N LEU A 255 -9.71 -8.78 -9.98
CA LEU A 255 -10.33 -9.27 -11.21
C LEU A 255 -11.11 -8.17 -11.92
N ALA A 256 -11.92 -7.39 -11.20
CA ALA A 256 -12.61 -6.23 -11.74
C ALA A 256 -11.64 -5.24 -12.39
N ALA A 257 -10.55 -4.89 -11.70
CA ALA A 257 -9.52 -4.01 -12.25
C ALA A 257 -8.85 -4.55 -13.53
N ARG A 258 -8.78 -5.87 -13.73
CA ARG A 258 -8.21 -6.51 -14.93
C ARG A 258 -9.21 -6.54 -16.09
N ASP A 259 -10.48 -6.72 -15.78
CA ASP A 259 -11.53 -7.09 -16.75
C ASP A 259 -12.37 -5.90 -17.24
N GLU A 260 -12.41 -4.79 -16.49
CA GLU A 260 -13.17 -3.56 -16.80
C GLU A 260 -12.35 -2.49 -17.55
#